data_AF-A0A3N5ERL5-F1
#
_entry.id   AF-A0A3N5ERL5-F1
#
_cell.length_a   1.000
_cell.length_b   1.000
_cell.length_c   1.000
_cell.angle_alpha   90.00
_cell.angle_beta   90.00
_cell.angle_gamma   90.00
#
_symmetry.space_group_name_H-M   'P 1'
#
loop_
_entity.id
_entity.type
_entity.pdbx_description
1 polymer ?
#
loop_
_entity_poly.entity_id
_entity_poly.type
_entity_poly.pdbx_seq_one_letter_code
_entity_poly.pdbx_strand_id
1 'polypeptide(L)'
;MHIKLVGLNARYTHSCLALFYLRNELEKYLPEVRPEIVQGTINDSSYETLLRLTADSPEAIFFSAAIWNSDLVERLIVDLRKVLPACLLVVGGPQAGM
;
A
#
# COMPACT_ATOMS: atom_id res chain seq x y z
N MET A 1 5.64 -4.80 14.44
CA MET A 1 5.92 -4.52 13.02
C MET A 1 4.83 -3.64 12.43
N HIS A 2 5.12 -2.39 12.06
CA HIS A 2 4.16 -1.49 11.41
C HIS A 2 4.12 -1.75 9.90
N ILE A 3 2.95 -2.10 9.38
CA ILE A 3 2.74 -2.44 7.97
C ILE A 3 1.65 -1.57 7.38
N LYS A 4 1.90 -0.96 6.22
CA LYS A 4 0.85 -0.24 5.47
C LYS A 4 0.28 -1.11 4.37
N LEU A 5 -1.04 -1.28 4.37
CA LEU A 5 -1.82 -1.98 3.36
C LEU A 5 -2.44 -0.96 2.41
N VAL A 6 -1.96 -0.88 1.17
CA VAL A 6 -2.22 0.24 0.26
C VAL A 6 -3.16 -0.15 -0.87
N GLY A 7 -4.24 0.61 -1.02
CA GLY A 7 -5.19 0.51 -2.12
C GLY A 7 -5.35 1.84 -2.84
N LEU A 8 -4.92 1.89 -4.11
CA LEU A 8 -5.09 3.05 -4.98
C LEU A 8 -6.23 2.78 -5.96
N ASN A 9 -7.40 3.31 -5.64
CA ASN A 9 -8.64 3.03 -6.37
C ASN A 9 -8.83 3.98 -7.56
N ALA A 10 -9.65 3.59 -8.53
CA ALA A 10 -10.01 4.49 -9.63
C ALA A 10 -10.81 5.71 -9.16
N ARG A 11 -11.61 5.56 -8.09
CA ARG A 11 -12.48 6.60 -7.50
C ARG A 11 -12.56 6.45 -5.99
N TYR A 12 -12.83 7.55 -5.28
CA TYR A 12 -12.95 7.59 -3.81
C TYR A 12 -14.11 6.74 -3.27
N THR A 13 -15.16 6.55 -4.07
CA THR A 13 -16.32 5.72 -3.70
C THR A 13 -16.02 4.23 -3.68
N HIS A 14 -14.87 3.79 -4.20
CA HIS A 14 -14.46 2.39 -4.18
C HIS A 14 -13.62 2.11 -2.94
N SER A 15 -13.85 0.95 -2.34
CA SER A 15 -13.03 0.40 -1.28
C SER A 15 -12.35 -0.88 -1.74
N CYS A 16 -11.08 -1.05 -1.42
CA CYS A 16 -10.39 -2.32 -1.65
C CYS A 16 -10.69 -3.30 -0.50
N LEU A 17 -11.78 -4.07 -0.62
CA LEU A 17 -12.22 -5.02 0.42
C LEU A 17 -11.12 -6.01 0.84
N ALA A 18 -10.26 -6.42 -0.11
CA ALA A 18 -9.14 -7.34 0.15
C ALA A 18 -8.21 -6.85 1.27
N LEU A 19 -8.00 -5.52 1.40
CA LEU A 19 -7.16 -4.97 2.46
C LEU A 19 -7.77 -5.18 3.85
N PHE A 20 -9.10 -5.11 3.97
CA PHE A 20 -9.79 -5.35 5.23
C PHE A 20 -9.72 -6.81 5.66
N TYR A 21 -9.87 -7.74 4.71
CA TYR A 21 -9.64 -9.17 4.99
C TYR A 21 -8.20 -9.42 5.42
N LEU A 22 -7.22 -8.89 4.69
CA LEU A 22 -5.82 -9.05 5.04
C LEU A 22 -5.50 -8.48 6.42
N ARG A 23 -5.98 -7.27 6.73
CA ARG A 23 -5.83 -6.65 8.06
C ARG A 23 -6.37 -7.57 9.15
N ASN A 24 -7.60 -8.05 9.01
CA ASN A 24 -8.24 -8.90 10.03
C ASN A 24 -7.47 -10.21 10.25
N GLU A 25 -6.98 -10.84 9.18
CA GLU A 25 -6.20 -12.07 9.28
C GLU A 25 -4.82 -11.81 9.93
N LEU A 26 -4.16 -10.70 9.58
CA LEU A 26 -2.90 -10.29 10.22
C LEU A 26 -3.10 -10.01 11.71
N GLU A 27 -4.10 -9.22 12.09
CA GLU A 27 -4.40 -8.91 13.50
C GLU A 27 -4.75 -10.16 14.30
N LYS A 28 -5.43 -11.13 13.68
CA LYS A 28 -5.85 -12.38 14.33
C LYS A 28 -4.69 -13.35 14.56
N TYR A 29 -3.81 -13.50 13.58
CA TYR A 29 -2.76 -14.53 13.62
C TYR A 29 -1.36 -14.01 13.96
N LEU A 30 -1.12 -12.70 13.88
CA LEU A 30 0.16 -12.04 14.12
C LEU A 30 -0.03 -10.79 15.01
N PRO A 31 -0.25 -10.94 16.33
CA PRO A 31 -0.59 -9.83 17.24
C PRO A 31 0.50 -8.76 17.38
N GLU A 32 1.75 -9.07 17.02
CA GLU A 32 2.87 -8.14 16.98
C GLU A 32 2.88 -7.24 15.73
N VAL A 33 2.08 -7.57 14.73
CA VAL A 33 1.90 -6.77 13.51
C VAL A 33 0.82 -5.71 13.76
N ARG A 34 1.09 -4.49 13.32
CA ARG A 34 0.16 -3.36 13.35
C ARG A 34 -0.15 -2.98 11.90
N PRO A 35 -1.17 -3.58 11.28
CA PRO A 35 -1.55 -3.25 9.91
C PRO A 35 -2.37 -1.96 9.88
N GLU A 36 -1.97 -1.04 9.02
CA GLU A 36 -2.66 0.23 8.76
C GLU A 36 -3.16 0.24 7.32
N ILE A 37 -4.45 0.47 7.11
CA ILE A 37 -5.01 0.58 5.75
C ILE A 37 -4.84 2.01 5.27
N VAL A 38 -4.16 2.18 4.15
CA VAL A 38 -4.04 3.46 3.44
C VAL A 38 -4.80 3.34 2.11
N GLN A 39 -5.91 4.06 2.00
CA GLN A 39 -6.68 4.14 0.76
C GLN A 39 -6.57 5.53 0.14
N GLY A 40 -6.37 5.54 -1.17
CA GLY A 40 -6.34 6.73 -1.99
C GLY A 40 -6.89 6.44 -3.37
N THR A 41 -6.79 7.41 -4.26
CA THR A 41 -7.15 7.24 -5.66
C THR A 41 -5.96 7.48 -6.57
N ILE A 42 -6.06 6.99 -7.80
CA ILE A 42 -5.08 7.28 -8.86
C ILE A 42 -4.99 8.77 -9.23
N ASN A 43 -5.99 9.57 -8.81
CA ASN A 43 -6.04 11.02 -9.05
C ASN A 43 -5.50 11.82 -7.85
N ASP A 44 -5.17 11.16 -6.74
CA ASP A 44 -4.56 11.83 -5.60
C ASP A 44 -3.17 12.34 -6.00
N SER A 45 -2.73 13.43 -5.36
CA SER A 45 -1.36 13.90 -5.52
C SER A 45 -0.37 12.77 -5.17
N SER A 46 0.55 12.47 -6.09
CA SER A 46 1.59 11.47 -5.88
C SER A 46 2.48 11.85 -4.70
N TYR A 47 2.75 13.15 -4.51
CA TYR A 47 3.53 13.67 -3.39
C TYR A 47 2.82 13.47 -2.05
N GLU A 48 1.54 13.84 -1.95
CA GLU A 48 0.75 13.62 -0.73
C GLU A 48 0.61 12.13 -0.41
N THR A 49 0.46 11.30 -1.44
CA THR A 49 0.44 9.84 -1.29
C THR A 49 1.77 9.34 -0.77
N LEU A 50 2.90 9.79 -1.33
CA LEU A 50 4.24 9.42 -0.86
C LEU A 50 4.44 9.83 0.61
N LEU A 51 4.09 11.07 0.99
CA LEU A 51 4.18 11.53 2.38
C LEU A 51 3.38 10.64 3.33
N ARG A 52 2.12 10.33 2.98
CA ARG A 52 1.28 9.41 3.76
C ARG A 52 1.89 8.03 3.88
N LEU A 53 2.50 7.50 2.83
CA LEU A 53 3.16 6.19 2.86
C LEU A 53 4.43 6.21 3.70
N THR A 54 5.20 7.29 3.68
CA THR A 54 6.45 7.40 4.46
C THR A 54 6.25 7.78 5.93
N ALA A 55 5.09 8.33 6.28
CA ALA A 55 4.77 8.73 7.65
C ALA A 55 4.99 7.58 8.65
N ASP A 56 5.48 7.89 9.84
CA ASP A 56 5.72 6.93 10.92
C ASP A 56 6.75 5.83 10.62
N SER A 57 7.49 5.94 9.50
CA SER A 57 8.59 5.04 9.11
C SER A 57 8.20 3.55 9.16
N PRO A 58 7.25 3.10 8.31
CA PRO A 58 6.75 1.73 8.34
C PRO A 58 7.86 0.73 7.99
N GLU A 59 7.81 -0.44 8.61
CA GLU A 59 8.73 -1.55 8.34
C GLU A 59 8.41 -2.24 7.01
N ALA A 60 7.13 -2.22 6.60
CA ALA A 60 6.72 -2.73 5.30
C ALA A 60 5.52 -2.00 4.69
N ILE A 61 5.45 -1.99 3.36
CA ILE A 61 4.35 -1.44 2.57
C ILE A 61 3.90 -2.48 1.55
N PHE A 62 2.60 -2.81 1.59
CA PHE A 62 1.97 -3.85 0.78
C PHE A 62 1.00 -3.18 -0.18
N PHE A 63 1.29 -3.23 -1.48
CA PHE A 63 0.45 -2.65 -2.52
C PHE A 63 -0.53 -3.68 -3.10
N SER A 64 -1.77 -3.26 -3.31
CA SER A 64 -2.73 -3.96 -4.16
C SER A 64 -2.70 -3.38 -5.58
N ALA A 65 -1.94 -4.03 -6.47
CA ALA A 65 -1.83 -3.68 -7.89
C ALA A 65 -3.00 -4.23 -8.71
N ALA A 66 -3.58 -3.38 -9.55
CA ALA A 66 -4.69 -3.64 -10.45
C ALA A 66 -4.49 -2.88 -11.76
N ILE A 67 -5.26 -3.24 -12.80
CA ILE A 67 -5.06 -2.78 -14.19
C ILE A 67 -4.99 -1.24 -14.29
N TRP A 68 -5.71 -0.52 -13.44
CA TRP A 68 -5.78 0.94 -13.45
C TRP A 68 -4.73 1.65 -12.59
N ASN A 69 -3.99 0.96 -11.73
CA ASN A 69 -3.05 1.59 -10.80
C ASN A 69 -1.60 1.11 -10.89
N SER A 70 -1.29 0.09 -11.70
CA SER A 70 0.05 -0.50 -11.80
C SER A 70 1.16 0.54 -12.05
N ASP A 71 0.97 1.42 -13.04
CA ASP A 71 1.95 2.47 -13.36
C ASP A 71 2.23 3.42 -12.18
N LEU A 72 1.19 3.74 -11.39
CA LEU A 72 1.33 4.58 -10.22
C LEU A 72 2.04 3.84 -9.08
N VAL A 73 1.70 2.57 -8.86
CA VAL A 73 2.36 1.70 -7.87
C VAL A 73 3.85 1.58 -8.20
N GLU A 74 4.22 1.34 -9.46
CA GLU A 74 5.61 1.25 -9.89
C GLU A 74 6.38 2.54 -9.59
N ARG A 75 5.82 3.70 -9.96
CA ARG A 75 6.42 5.01 -9.66
C ARG A 75 6.62 5.23 -8.17
N LEU A 76 5.60 4.92 -7.36
CA LEU A 76 5.68 5.03 -5.90
C LEU A 76 6.74 4.10 -5.32
N ILE A 77 6.88 2.88 -5.82
CA ILE A 77 7.93 1.95 -5.38
C ILE A 77 9.32 2.53 -5.64
N VAL A 78 9.55 3.10 -6.83
CA VAL A 78 10.84 3.73 -7.17
C VAL A 78 11.16 4.88 -6.20
N ASP A 79 10.19 5.72 -5.87
CA ASP A 79 10.41 6.83 -4.94
C ASP A 79 10.54 6.36 -3.49
N LEU A 80 9.74 5.39 -3.07
CA LEU A 80 9.82 4.80 -1.74
C LEU A 80 11.17 4.12 -1.48
N ARG A 81 11.78 3.46 -2.48
CA ARG A 81 13.12 2.89 -2.30
C ARG A 81 14.20 3.94 -2.04
N LYS A 82 14.00 5.18 -2.50
CA LYS A 82 14.93 6.30 -2.23
C LYS A 82 14.73 6.85 -0.83
N VAL A 83 13.48 6.97 -0.38
CA VAL A 83 13.13 7.58 0.91
C VAL A 83 13.22 6.59 2.08
N LEU A 84 12.83 5.34 1.85
CA LEU A 84 12.78 4.26 2.84
C LEU A 84 13.54 3.01 2.32
N PRO A 85 14.88 3.06 2.24
CA PRO A 85 15.67 2.00 1.63
C PRO A 85 15.61 0.65 2.38
N ALA A 86 15.28 0.68 3.67
CA ALA A 86 15.15 -0.52 4.52
C ALA A 86 13.71 -1.04 4.62
N CYS A 87 12.72 -0.33 4.08
CA CYS A 87 11.32 -0.74 4.14
C CYS A 87 11.06 -1.88 3.15
N LEU A 88 10.38 -2.93 3.62
CA LEU A 88 10.00 -4.05 2.77
C LEU A 88 8.82 -3.63 1.88
N LEU A 89 9.03 -3.64 0.57
CA LEU A 89 7.98 -3.34 -0.41
C LEU A 89 7.44 -4.66 -0.99
N VAL A 90 6.14 -4.89 -0.83
CA VAL A 90 5.43 -6.07 -1.34
C VAL A 90 4.36 -5.61 -2.33
N VAL A 91 4.28 -6.28 -3.48
CA VAL A 91 3.24 -6.03 -4.48
C VAL A 91 2.41 -7.30 -4.63
N GLY A 92 1.10 -7.17 -4.44
CA GLY A 92 0.11 -8.22 -4.66
C GLY A 92 -1.01 -7.74 -5.57
N GLY A 93 -2.05 -8.55 -5.72
CA GLY A 93 -3.19 -8.25 -6.60
C GLY A 93 -3.03 -8.83 -8.02
N PRO A 94 -4.07 -8.72 -8.86
CA PRO A 94 -4.14 -9.38 -10.16
C PRO A 94 -3.11 -8.92 -11.19
N GLN A 95 -2.38 -7.82 -10.93
CA GLN A 95 -1.34 -7.30 -11.82
C GLN A 95 0.07 -7.39 -11.22
N ALA A 96 0.27 -8.07 -10.10
CA ALA A 96 1.56 -8.09 -9.41
C ALA A 96 2.72 -8.74 -10.19
N GLY A 97 2.40 -9.62 -11.15
CA GLY A 97 3.40 -10.33 -11.97
C GLY A 97 3.45 -9.88 -13.42
N MET A 98 2.83 -8.74 -13.74
CA MET A 98 2.75 -8.20 -15.10
C MET A 98 3.77 -7.08 -15.31
#